data_AF-A0A7R6WER4-F1
#
_entry.id   AF-A0A7R6WER4-F1
#
_cell.length_a   1.000
_cell.length_b   1.000
_cell.length_c   1.000
_cell.angle_alpha   90.00
_cell.angle_beta   90.00
_cell.angle_gamma   90.00
#
_symmetry.space_group_name_H-M   'P 1'
#
loop_
_entity.id
_entity.type
_entity.pdbx_description
1 polymer ?
#
loop_
_entity_poly.entity_id
_entity_poly.type
_entity_poly.pdbx_seq_one_letter_code
_entity_poly.pdbx_strand_id
1 'polypeptide(L)'
;MRDSDAYSVASRDIVFESFDGEAVVLNLANGKYFGFSDSGSRVWQALSSGVDARTLIGLNAGGSTLGAAELEHFISQLLELGLLVPSEAAARPLPGELPAELAATSEPLTVSTHDDLADLIIVDPIHEVEEPLGWPAVKQAS
;
A
#
# COMPACT_ATOMS: atom_id res chain seq x y z
N MET A 1 2.64 -19.77 -25.90
CA MET A 1 3.13 -19.41 -24.56
C MET A 1 1.98 -18.74 -23.84
N ARG A 2 1.68 -19.10 -22.60
CA ARG A 2 0.61 -18.44 -21.85
C ARG A 2 1.12 -17.05 -21.50
N ASP A 3 0.53 -16.07 -22.16
CA ASP A 3 0.78 -14.65 -21.96
C ASP A 3 -0.03 -14.24 -20.72
N SER A 4 0.41 -14.73 -19.55
CA SER A 4 -0.24 -14.48 -18.28
C SER A 4 0.46 -13.30 -17.62
N ASP A 5 -0.26 -12.18 -17.52
CA ASP A 5 0.15 -10.94 -16.85
C ASP A 5 -0.09 -11.07 -15.33
N ALA A 6 0.28 -12.23 -14.78
CA ALA A 6 0.13 -12.56 -13.38
C ALA A 6 1.43 -12.28 -12.64
N TYR A 7 1.31 -11.77 -11.42
CA TYR A 7 2.44 -11.44 -10.57
C TYR A 7 2.33 -12.16 -9.23
N SER A 8 3.42 -12.19 -8.49
CA SER A 8 3.46 -12.68 -7.11
C SER A 8 4.47 -11.89 -6.30
N VAL A 9 4.32 -11.89 -4.98
CA VAL A 9 5.27 -11.28 -4.06
C VAL A 9 6.68 -11.84 -4.32
N ALA A 10 7.67 -10.95 -4.45
CA ALA A 10 9.01 -11.28 -4.92
C ALA A 10 9.77 -12.27 -4.02
N SER A 11 9.58 -12.18 -2.71
CA SER A 11 10.25 -13.06 -1.75
C SER A 11 9.46 -13.17 -0.45
N ARG A 12 9.89 -14.08 0.43
CA ARG A 12 9.32 -14.23 1.78
C ARG A 12 9.72 -13.10 2.73
N ASP A 13 10.70 -12.27 2.34
CA ASP A 13 11.17 -11.12 3.10
C ASP A 13 10.29 -9.89 2.85
N ILE A 14 9.40 -9.95 1.85
CA ILE A 14 8.39 -8.92 1.63
C ILE A 14 7.18 -9.25 2.51
N VAL A 15 6.96 -8.42 3.52
CA VAL A 15 5.78 -8.48 4.39
C VAL A 15 4.93 -7.24 4.15
N PHE A 16 3.62 -7.37 4.27
CA PHE A 16 2.71 -6.25 4.07
C PHE A 16 1.52 -6.35 5.00
N GLU A 17 1.00 -5.20 5.37
CA GLU A 17 -0.18 -5.04 6.21
C GLU A 17 -1.05 -3.93 5.62
N SER A 18 -2.34 -3.94 5.89
CA SER A 18 -3.26 -2.90 5.42
C SER A 18 -3.93 -2.21 6.61
N PHE A 19 -3.86 -0.89 6.63
CA PHE A 19 -4.41 0.00 7.65
C PHE A 19 -5.39 0.95 6.97
N ASP A 20 -6.65 0.99 7.40
CA ASP A 20 -7.71 1.84 6.82
C ASP A 20 -7.83 1.79 5.28
N GLY A 21 -7.44 0.66 4.66
CA GLY A 21 -7.49 0.46 3.21
C GLY A 21 -6.20 0.81 2.47
N GLU A 22 -5.20 1.35 3.16
CA GLU A 22 -3.86 1.63 2.65
C GLU A 22 -2.89 0.51 3.04
N ALA A 23 -2.09 0.05 2.09
CA ALA A 23 -1.13 -1.01 2.29
C ALA A 23 0.25 -0.43 2.57
N VAL A 24 0.87 -0.94 3.63
CA VAL A 24 2.27 -0.71 3.96
C VAL A 24 3.02 -2.00 3.68
N VAL A 25 4.07 -1.91 2.86
CA VAL A 25 4.94 -3.03 2.48
C VAL A 25 6.34 -2.80 3.04
N LEU A 26 6.90 -3.81 3.70
CA LEU A 26 8.25 -3.82 4.24
C LEU A 26 9.08 -4.90 3.54
N ASN A 27 10.23 -4.50 3.03
CA ASN A 27 11.25 -5.41 2.54
C ASN A 27 12.30 -5.67 3.64
N LEU A 28 12.18 -6.81 4.32
CA LEU A 28 13.04 -7.20 5.44
C LEU A 28 14.51 -7.41 5.03
N ALA A 29 14.80 -7.65 3.75
CA ALA A 29 16.16 -7.88 3.28
C ALA A 29 17.00 -6.59 3.23
N ASN A 30 16.37 -5.44 2.99
CA ASN A 30 17.04 -4.14 2.91
C ASN A 30 16.52 -3.09 3.89
N GLY A 31 15.48 -3.40 4.67
CA GLY A 31 14.89 -2.51 5.68
C GLY A 31 14.07 -1.36 5.11
N LYS A 32 13.74 -1.37 3.81
CA LYS A 32 12.94 -0.31 3.18
C LYS A 32 11.44 -0.53 3.36
N TYR A 33 10.72 0.57 3.50
CA TYR A 33 9.28 0.61 3.61
C TYR A 33 8.67 1.30 2.40
N PHE A 34 7.47 0.84 2.03
CA PHE A 34 6.71 1.37 0.92
C PHE A 34 5.27 1.59 1.35
N GLY A 35 4.74 2.76 1.09
CA GLY A 35 3.32 3.08 1.23
C GLY A 35 2.68 3.17 -0.14
N PHE A 36 1.43 2.70 -0.26
CA PHE A 36 0.64 2.87 -1.47
C PHE A 36 -0.57 3.74 -1.17
N SER A 37 -1.02 4.50 -2.17
CA SER A 37 -2.33 5.15 -2.13
C SER A 37 -3.47 4.15 -1.92
N ASP A 38 -4.67 4.63 -1.62
CA ASP A 38 -5.86 3.80 -1.49
C ASP A 38 -6.08 2.87 -2.72
N SER A 39 -6.00 3.40 -3.95
CA SER A 39 -6.08 2.63 -5.20
C SER A 39 -4.89 1.71 -5.39
N GLY A 40 -3.67 2.20 -5.14
CA GLY A 40 -2.43 1.43 -5.25
C GLY A 40 -2.44 0.20 -4.34
N SER A 41 -3.06 0.34 -3.16
CA SER A 41 -3.21 -0.73 -2.18
C SER A 41 -4.12 -1.84 -2.66
N ARG A 42 -5.25 -1.50 -3.29
CA ARG A 42 -6.16 -2.50 -3.90
C ARG A 42 -5.53 -3.20 -5.10
N VAL A 43 -4.81 -2.45 -5.94
CA VAL A 43 -4.08 -3.00 -7.08
C VAL A 43 -2.96 -3.92 -6.61
N TRP A 44 -2.19 -3.53 -5.59
CA TRP A 44 -1.18 -4.37 -4.94
C TRP A 44 -1.76 -5.68 -4.43
N GLN A 45 -2.88 -5.65 -3.70
CA GLN A 45 -3.54 -6.86 -3.17
C GLN A 45 -4.00 -7.79 -4.30
N ALA A 46 -4.55 -7.23 -5.38
CA ALA A 46 -4.94 -8.01 -6.55
C ALA A 46 -3.73 -8.69 -7.22
N LEU A 47 -2.67 -7.93 -7.52
CA LEU A 47 -1.48 -8.44 -8.18
C LEU A 47 -0.73 -9.46 -7.31
N SER A 48 -0.56 -9.19 -6.01
CA SER A 48 0.11 -10.08 -5.07
C SER A 48 -0.63 -11.41 -4.83
N SER A 49 -1.96 -11.42 -5.03
CA SER A 49 -2.79 -12.64 -5.00
C SER A 49 -2.87 -13.39 -6.33
N GLY A 50 -2.18 -12.89 -7.36
CA GLY A 50 -2.06 -13.50 -8.68
C GLY A 50 -3.22 -13.19 -9.64
N VAL A 51 -3.98 -12.13 -9.40
CA VAL A 51 -4.99 -11.64 -10.36
C VAL A 51 -4.31 -11.22 -11.66
N ASP A 52 -4.95 -11.50 -12.79
CA ASP A 52 -4.49 -11.05 -14.10
C ASP A 52 -4.53 -9.51 -14.19
N ALA A 53 -3.37 -8.87 -14.35
CA ALA A 53 -3.27 -7.41 -14.42
C ALA A 53 -4.17 -6.81 -15.51
N ARG A 54 -4.39 -7.53 -16.63
CA ARG A 54 -5.24 -7.04 -17.73
C ARG A 54 -6.69 -6.86 -17.34
N THR A 55 -7.15 -7.62 -16.35
CA THR A 55 -8.54 -7.52 -15.85
C THR A 55 -8.78 -6.27 -15.00
N LEU A 56 -7.71 -5.59 -14.58
CA LEU A 56 -7.80 -4.32 -13.84
C LEU A 56 -7.98 -3.12 -14.78
N ILE A 57 -7.54 -3.23 -16.04
CA ILE A 57 -7.65 -2.16 -17.04
C ILE A 57 -9.13 -1.86 -17.30
N GLY A 58 -9.49 -0.58 -17.24
CA GLY A 58 -10.87 -0.12 -17.46
C GLY A 58 -11.73 -0.11 -16.19
N LEU A 59 -11.23 -0.57 -15.04
CA LEU A 59 -11.89 -0.38 -13.76
C LEU A 59 -11.76 1.09 -13.32
N ASN A 60 -12.74 1.58 -12.55
CA ASN A 60 -12.62 2.90 -11.94
C ASN A 60 -11.73 2.81 -10.69
N ALA A 61 -10.74 3.68 -10.61
CA ALA A 61 -9.81 3.81 -9.49
C ALA A 61 -9.33 5.27 -9.41
N GLY A 62 -9.19 5.81 -8.19
CA GLY A 62 -8.62 7.14 -8.00
C GLY A 62 -9.41 8.26 -8.68
N GLY A 63 -10.74 8.13 -8.71
CA GLY A 63 -11.63 9.08 -9.39
C GLY A 63 -11.60 9.04 -10.93
N SER A 64 -10.89 8.10 -11.55
CA SER A 64 -10.82 7.96 -13.02
C SER A 64 -10.85 6.50 -13.47
N THR A 65 -10.84 6.25 -14.78
CA THR A 65 -10.75 4.89 -15.32
C THR A 65 -9.29 4.50 -15.47
N LEU A 66 -8.89 3.39 -14.85
CA LEU A 66 -7.53 2.87 -14.85
C LEU A 66 -7.07 2.51 -16.26
N GLY A 67 -6.06 3.22 -16.75
CA GLY A 67 -5.45 3.00 -18.07
C GLY A 67 -4.35 1.95 -18.05
N ALA A 68 -4.08 1.35 -19.21
CA ALA A 68 -2.98 0.37 -19.37
C ALA A 68 -1.62 0.98 -18.99
N ALA A 69 -1.32 2.19 -19.47
CA ALA A 69 -0.03 2.85 -19.21
C ALA A 69 0.18 3.20 -17.72
N GLU A 70 -0.87 3.59 -17.01
CA GLU A 70 -0.81 3.87 -15.57
C GLU A 70 -0.53 2.59 -14.78
N LEU A 71 -1.27 1.52 -15.10
CA LEU A 71 -1.07 0.21 -14.49
C LEU A 71 0.32 -0.36 -14.78
N GLU A 72 0.77 -0.30 -16.04
CA GLU A 72 2.11 -0.74 -16.45
C GLU A 72 3.21 0.05 -15.73
N HIS A 73 3.03 1.37 -15.55
CA HIS A 73 3.97 2.20 -14.81
C HIS A 73 4.05 1.75 -13.34
N PHE A 74 2.90 1.58 -12.68
CA PHE A 74 2.83 1.14 -11.30
C PHE A 74 3.47 -0.25 -11.11
N ILE A 75 3.13 -1.22 -11.98
CA ILE A 75 3.73 -2.56 -11.97
C ILE A 75 5.25 -2.47 -12.16
N SER A 76 5.72 -1.64 -13.10
CA SER A 76 7.15 -1.46 -13.35
C SER A 76 7.88 -0.96 -12.11
N GLN A 77 7.31 0.00 -11.38
CA GLN A 77 7.88 0.47 -10.11
C GLN A 77 7.95 -0.67 -9.08
N LEU A 78 6.91 -1.49 -8.93
CA LEU A 78 6.91 -2.62 -8.00
C LEU A 78 7.96 -3.69 -8.36
N LEU A 79 8.21 -3.90 -9.65
CA LEU A 79 9.26 -4.80 -10.12
C LEU A 79 10.66 -4.22 -9.86
N GLU A 80 10.88 -2.94 -10.14
CA GLU A 80 12.16 -2.25 -9.90
C GLU A 80 12.51 -2.18 -8.41
N LEU A 81 11.50 -2.00 -7.55
CA LEU A 81 11.63 -2.02 -6.10
C LEU A 81 11.79 -3.45 -5.53
N GLY A 82 11.63 -4.48 -6.37
CA GLY A 82 11.74 -5.88 -5.97
C GLY A 82 10.62 -6.34 -5.04
N LEU A 83 9.42 -5.78 -5.18
CA LEU A 83 8.23 -6.14 -4.40
C LEU A 83 7.40 -7.22 -5.08
N LEU A 84 7.33 -7.18 -6.42
CA LEU A 84 6.70 -8.22 -7.24
C LEU A 84 7.71 -8.91 -8.14
N VAL A 85 7.35 -10.10 -8.60
CA VAL A 85 7.97 -10.82 -9.72
C VAL A 85 6.89 -11.37 -10.66
N PRO A 86 7.16 -11.51 -11.97
CA PRO A 86 6.27 -12.22 -12.87
C PRO A 86 6.02 -13.65 -12.39
N SER A 87 4.78 -14.13 -12.56
CA SER A 87 4.37 -15.47 -12.15
C SER A 87 4.01 -16.32 -13.36
N GLU A 88 4.56 -17.52 -13.43
CA GLU A 88 4.15 -18.54 -14.42
C GLU A 88 2.89 -19.29 -14.01
N ALA A 89 2.35 -19.00 -12.82
CA ALA A 89 1.11 -19.59 -12.35
C ALA A 89 -0.07 -19.17 -13.24
N ALA A 90 -1.11 -20.01 -13.27
CA ALA A 90 -2.35 -19.63 -13.93
C ALA A 90 -2.95 -18.42 -13.21
N ALA A 91 -3.23 -17.35 -13.96
CA ALA A 91 -3.81 -16.14 -13.40
C ALA A 91 -5.14 -16.43 -12.70
N ARG A 92 -5.35 -15.79 -11.56
CA ARG A 92 -6.58 -15.88 -10.78
C ARG A 92 -7.64 -14.94 -11.40
N PRO A 93 -8.93 -15.33 -11.40
CA PRO A 93 -9.98 -14.40 -11.78
C PRO A 93 -10.05 -13.19 -10.84
N LEU A 94 -10.52 -12.08 -11.37
CA LEU A 94 -10.83 -10.86 -10.63
C LEU A 94 -11.87 -11.15 -9.51
N PRO A 95 -11.59 -10.80 -8.24
CA PRO A 95 -12.58 -10.91 -7.17
C PRO A 95 -13.81 -10.02 -7.44
N GLY A 96 -14.99 -10.49 -7.02
CA GLY A 96 -16.26 -9.80 -7.33
C GLY A 96 -16.42 -8.45 -6.63
N GLU A 97 -15.86 -8.28 -5.43
CA GLU A 97 -15.88 -7.01 -4.69
C GLU A 97 -14.87 -5.98 -5.22
N LEU A 98 -13.76 -6.41 -5.83
CA LEU A 98 -12.64 -5.54 -6.15
C LEU A 98 -13.01 -4.33 -7.05
N PRO A 99 -13.85 -4.46 -8.09
CA PRO A 99 -14.28 -3.30 -8.88
C PRO A 99 -14.99 -2.21 -8.07
N ALA A 100 -15.82 -2.59 -7.11
CA ALA A 100 -16.55 -1.65 -6.27
C ALA A 100 -15.62 -0.99 -5.26
N GLU A 101 -14.67 -1.75 -4.73
CA GLU A 101 -13.65 -1.26 -3.81
C GLU A 101 -12.68 -0.27 -4.48
N LEU A 102 -12.21 -0.58 -5.69
CA LEU A 102 -11.40 0.33 -6.51
C LEU A 102 -12.19 1.60 -6.87
N ALA A 103 -13.48 1.47 -7.21
CA ALA A 103 -14.30 2.63 -7.56
C ALA A 103 -14.54 3.58 -6.38
N ALA A 104 -14.37 3.11 -5.13
CA ALA A 104 -14.49 3.91 -3.92
C ALA A 104 -13.22 4.70 -3.60
N THR A 105 -12.11 4.44 -4.29
CA THR A 105 -10.83 5.12 -4.04
C THR A 105 -10.75 6.47 -4.73
N SER A 106 -10.00 7.39 -4.13
CA SER A 106 -9.92 8.79 -4.52
C SER A 106 -8.54 9.19 -5.05
N GLU A 107 -7.48 8.47 -4.69
CA GLU A 107 -6.12 8.81 -5.11
C GLU A 107 -5.67 7.95 -6.30
N PRO A 108 -4.84 8.49 -7.21
CA PRO A 108 -4.25 7.71 -8.30
C PRO A 108 -3.26 6.67 -7.76
N LEU A 109 -2.81 5.75 -8.62
CA LEU A 109 -1.84 4.72 -8.22
C LEU A 109 -0.50 5.38 -7.90
N THR A 110 -0.06 5.32 -6.65
CA THR A 110 1.22 5.89 -6.21
C THR A 110 1.99 4.92 -5.32
N VAL A 111 3.32 5.08 -5.32
CA VAL A 111 4.24 4.37 -4.41
C VAL A 111 5.11 5.40 -3.71
N SER A 112 5.03 5.46 -2.39
CA SER A 112 5.92 6.22 -1.52
C SER A 112 6.99 5.29 -0.98
N THR A 113 8.26 5.68 -1.05
CA THR A 113 9.40 4.89 -0.53
C THR A 113 10.01 5.62 0.65
N HIS A 114 10.25 4.89 1.73
CA HIS A 114 10.86 5.40 2.95
C HIS A 114 12.03 4.49 3.36
N ASP A 115 13.20 5.09 3.52
CA ASP A 115 14.45 4.41 3.90
C ASP A 115 14.85 4.60 5.37
N ASP A 116 14.14 5.43 6.13
CA ASP A 116 14.32 5.61 7.57
C ASP A 116 13.06 5.15 8.34
N LEU A 117 13.25 4.33 9.37
CA LEU A 117 12.17 3.88 10.26
C LEU A 117 11.49 5.08 10.96
N ALA A 118 12.21 6.19 11.11
CA ALA A 118 11.70 7.40 11.74
C ALA A 118 10.64 8.14 10.92
N ASP A 119 10.64 8.04 9.57
CA ASP A 119 9.64 8.71 8.72
C ASP A 119 8.24 8.10 8.83
N LEU A 120 8.14 6.85 9.33
CA LEU A 120 6.87 6.14 9.53
C LEU A 120 6.32 6.26 10.96
N ILE A 121 7.11 6.76 11.94
CA ILE A 121 6.63 7.03 13.31
C ILE A 121 6.15 8.49 13.41
N ILE A 122 5.19 8.86 12.56
CA ILE A 122 4.30 10.01 12.81
C ILE A 122 2.86 9.46 12.89
N VAL A 123 2.70 8.42 13.70
CA VAL A 123 1.40 8.08 14.29
C VAL A 123 1.63 7.89 15.78
N ASP A 124 1.84 9.02 16.46
CA ASP A 124 1.63 9.07 17.90
C ASP A 124 0.48 10.05 18.21
N PRO A 125 -0.75 9.56 18.46
CA PRO A 125 -1.86 10.40 18.93
C PRO A 125 -1.76 10.73 20.43
N ILE A 126 -0.57 11.09 20.93
CA ILE A 126 -0.40 11.82 22.19
C ILE A 126 0.27 13.17 21.94
N HIS A 127 -0.46 14.08 21.28
CA HIS A 127 -0.24 15.51 21.42
C HIS A 127 -1.47 16.25 21.98
N GLU A 128 -2.37 15.55 22.67
CA GLU A 128 -3.23 16.21 23.67
C GLU A 128 -2.57 16.05 25.04
N VAL A 129 -1.64 16.95 25.35
CA VAL A 129 -1.59 17.44 26.73
C VAL A 129 -2.84 18.30 26.91
N GLU A 130 -3.98 17.68 27.17
CA GLU A 130 -4.91 18.37 28.08
C GLU A 130 -4.09 18.58 29.36
N GLU A 131 -3.64 19.82 29.57
CA GLU A 131 -3.01 20.26 30.81
C GLU A 131 -3.86 19.73 31.97
N PRO A 132 -3.44 18.70 32.71
CA PRO A 132 -4.19 18.31 33.88
C PRO A 132 -3.85 19.38 34.91
N LEU A 133 -4.87 20.19 35.25
CA LEU A 133 -4.88 21.12 36.38
C LEU A 133 -3.87 20.71 37.45
N GLY A 134 -2.94 21.62 37.75
CA GLY A 134 -1.84 21.35 38.65
C GLY A 134 -2.27 20.99 40.07
N TRP A 135 -1.45 20.14 40.73
CA TRP A 135 -1.23 20.07 42.18
C TRP A 135 -0.04 19.09 42.45
N PRO A 136 0.77 19.23 43.53
CA PRO A 136 0.56 20.05 44.72
C PRO A 136 1.46 21.26 44.96
N ALA A 137 0.78 22.33 45.39
CA ALA A 137 1.05 23.20 46.54
C ALA A 137 2.51 23.38 47.00
N VAL A 138 3.12 24.48 46.54
CA VAL A 138 4.26 25.04 47.27
C VAL A 138 3.73 25.79 48.49
N LYS A 139 3.90 25.24 49.69
CA LYS A 139 3.95 26.07 50.91
C LYS A 139 5.28 26.82 50.88
N GLN A 140 5.25 28.13 50.72
CA GLN A 140 6.34 28.99 51.17
C GLN A 140 5.84 29.79 52.35
N ALA A 141 6.45 29.53 53.50
CA ALA A 141 6.34 30.31 54.72
C ALA A 141 7.64 31.10 54.87
N SER A 142 7.54 32.43 54.95
CA SER A 142 8.30 33.38 55.78
C SER A 142 8.22 34.77 55.16
#